data_AF-A0A1Z5SDP7-F1
#
_entry.id   AF-A0A1Z5SDP7-F1
#
_cell.length_a   1.000
_cell.length_b   1.000
_cell.length_c   1.000
_cell.angle_alpha   90.00
_cell.angle_beta   90.00
_cell.angle_gamma   90.00
#
_symmetry.space_group_name_H-M   'P 1'
#
loop_
_entity.id
_entity.type
_entity.pdbx_description
1 polymer ?
#
loop_
_entity_poly.entity_id
_entity_poly.type
_entity_poly.pdbx_seq_one_letter_code
_entity_poly.pdbx_strand_id
1 'polypeptide(L)'
;MYIKQQKFSDEETLYEVLYDFEIGTPYTYVTNLHAEINQILQNNKEIQEYISSIDAEEADVFIDDWKRSQVAKVLLANFDTFIVTKNTFSGINGNSETQFYIIDLF
;
A
#
# COMPACT_ATOMS: atom_id res chain seq x y z
N MET A 1 -6.69 17.33 3.59
CA MET A 1 -5.71 16.69 2.68
C MET A 1 -6.01 17.15 1.26
N TYR A 2 -5.08 17.84 0.59
CA TYR A 2 -5.29 18.44 -0.74
C TYR A 2 -4.72 17.49 -1.79
N ILE A 3 -5.53 16.60 -2.33
CA ILE A 3 -5.07 15.72 -3.39
C ILE A 3 -5.07 16.52 -4.70
N LYS A 4 -3.97 17.23 -4.95
CA LYS A 4 -3.67 17.78 -6.27
C LYS A 4 -3.49 16.61 -7.23
N GLN A 5 -3.92 16.77 -8.49
CA GLN A 5 -3.54 15.82 -9.53
C GLN A 5 -2.01 15.74 -9.56
N GLN A 6 -1.49 14.56 -9.25
CA GLN A 6 -0.06 14.35 -9.07
C GLN A 6 0.34 13.08 -9.82
N LYS A 7 1.44 13.18 -10.56
CA LYS A 7 2.10 12.07 -11.24
C LYS A 7 3.52 11.97 -10.69
N PHE A 8 3.93 10.80 -10.23
CA PHE A 8 5.21 10.59 -9.53
C PHE A 8 5.71 9.16 -9.72
N SER A 9 6.98 8.92 -9.45
CA SER A 9 7.60 7.59 -9.60
C SER A 9 8.65 7.28 -8.53
N ASP A 10 8.83 8.17 -7.56
CA ASP A 10 9.74 7.98 -6.44
C ASP A 10 9.05 7.21 -5.30
N GLU A 11 9.87 6.49 -4.53
CA GLU A 11 9.44 5.66 -3.42
C GLU A 11 8.85 6.50 -2.27
N GLU A 12 9.46 7.63 -1.94
CA GLU A 12 9.02 8.49 -0.83
C GLU A 12 7.57 8.96 -1.02
N THR A 13 7.26 9.54 -2.18
CA THR A 13 5.89 9.97 -2.51
C THR A 13 4.93 8.79 -2.55
N LEU A 14 5.37 7.60 -3.00
CA LEU A 14 4.52 6.40 -2.98
C LEU A 14 4.11 6.00 -1.57
N TYR A 15 5.05 6.03 -0.62
CA TYR A 15 4.74 5.71 0.78
C TYR A 15 3.74 6.70 1.38
N GLU A 16 3.94 8.01 1.15
CA GLU A 16 3.00 9.03 1.62
C GLU A 16 1.60 8.82 1.04
N VAL A 17 1.50 8.58 -0.28
CA VAL A 17 0.22 8.33 -0.94
C VAL A 17 -0.43 7.04 -0.44
N LEU A 18 0.34 5.96 -0.23
CA LEU A 18 -0.20 4.72 0.32
C LEU A 18 -0.76 4.92 1.73
N TYR A 19 -0.03 5.64 2.60
CA TYR A 19 -0.49 5.99 3.94
C TYR A 19 -1.81 6.74 3.91
N ASP A 20 -1.93 7.70 3.00
CA ASP A 20 -3.13 8.51 2.87
C ASP A 20 -4.33 7.75 2.24
N PHE A 21 -4.07 6.77 1.37
CA PHE A 21 -5.10 6.03 0.63
C PHE A 21 -5.50 4.69 1.26
N GLU A 22 -4.73 4.16 2.22
CA GLU A 22 -5.06 2.89 2.90
C GLU A 22 -6.35 2.96 3.71
N ILE A 23 -6.80 4.17 4.10
CA ILE A 23 -8.11 4.42 4.71
C ILE A 23 -9.28 4.28 3.71
N GLY A 24 -8.97 4.27 2.42
CA GLY A 24 -9.94 4.13 1.35
C GLY A 24 -10.31 2.68 1.04
N THR A 25 -11.16 2.51 0.03
CA THR A 25 -11.53 1.18 -0.48
C THR A 25 -10.48 0.70 -1.47
N PRO A 26 -9.83 -0.47 -1.23
CA PRO A 26 -8.91 -1.05 -2.18
C PRO A 26 -9.64 -1.67 -3.37
N TYR A 27 -9.06 -1.54 -4.57
CA TYR A 27 -9.48 -2.27 -5.76
C TYR A 27 -8.93 -3.69 -5.76
N THR A 28 -9.41 -4.52 -6.71
CA THR A 28 -9.08 -5.95 -6.80
C THR A 28 -7.58 -6.25 -6.76
N TYR A 29 -6.75 -5.46 -7.46
CA TYR A 29 -5.30 -5.67 -7.48
C TYR A 29 -4.70 -5.61 -6.06
N VAL A 30 -5.01 -4.53 -5.34
CA VAL A 30 -4.53 -4.31 -3.98
C VAL A 30 -5.15 -5.29 -2.99
N THR A 31 -6.44 -5.61 -3.13
CA THR A 31 -7.10 -6.60 -2.27
C THR A 31 -6.41 -7.97 -2.36
N ASN A 32 -6.06 -8.41 -3.57
CA ASN A 32 -5.33 -9.65 -3.77
C ASN A 32 -3.91 -9.55 -3.17
N LEU A 33 -3.23 -8.43 -3.41
CA LEU A 33 -1.90 -8.18 -2.87
C LEU A 33 -1.89 -8.19 -1.34
N HIS A 34 -2.89 -7.58 -0.68
CA HIS A 34 -3.05 -7.64 0.77
C HIS A 34 -3.24 -9.07 1.26
N ALA A 35 -4.02 -9.89 0.56
CA ALA A 35 -4.21 -11.30 0.91
C ALA A 35 -2.89 -12.09 0.82
N GLU A 36 -2.11 -11.88 -0.23
CA GLU A 36 -0.77 -12.48 -0.39
C GLU A 36 0.20 -12.04 0.71
N ILE A 37 0.27 -10.73 1.00
CA ILE A 37 1.13 -10.18 2.05
C ILE A 37 0.73 -10.73 3.43
N ASN A 38 -0.57 -10.85 3.70
CA ASN A 38 -1.06 -11.46 4.95
C ASN A 38 -0.64 -12.92 5.08
N GLN A 39 -0.68 -13.69 3.99
CA GLN A 39 -0.18 -15.07 4.00
C GLN A 39 1.33 -15.13 4.23
N ILE A 40 2.10 -14.22 3.63
CA ILE A 40 3.55 -14.13 3.87
C ILE A 40 3.82 -13.81 5.34
N LEU A 41 3.12 -12.83 5.90
CA LEU A 41 3.24 -12.43 7.31
C LEU A 41 2.97 -13.60 8.25
N GLN A 42 1.88 -14.34 8.02
CA GLN A 42 1.49 -15.50 8.84
C GLN A 42 2.51 -16.66 8.76
N ASN A 43 3.15 -16.83 7.61
CA ASN A 43 4.12 -17.91 7.39
C ASN A 43 5.56 -17.51 7.77
N ASN A 44 5.83 -16.23 8.03
CA ASN A 44 7.14 -15.74 8.39
C ASN A 44 7.40 -15.87 9.89
N LYS A 45 8.09 -16.96 10.27
CA LYS A 45 8.40 -17.27 11.67
C LYS A 45 9.16 -16.16 12.39
N GLU A 46 10.16 -15.55 11.75
CA GLU A 46 10.98 -14.50 12.37
C GLU A 46 10.13 -13.28 12.72
N ILE A 47 9.22 -12.89 11.83
CA ILE A 47 8.30 -11.78 12.07
C ILE A 47 7.29 -12.12 13.16
N GLN A 48 6.72 -13.32 13.15
CA GLN A 48 5.77 -13.75 14.18
C GLN A 48 6.42 -13.83 15.57
N GLU A 49 7.67 -14.29 15.65
CA GLU A 49 8.46 -14.31 16.89
C GLU A 49 8.72 -12.89 17.39
N TYR A 50 9.08 -11.96 16.49
CA TYR A 50 9.28 -10.55 16.84
C TYR A 50 7.98 -9.89 17.36
N ILE A 51 6.86 -10.04 16.63
CA ILE A 51 5.55 -9.53 17.04
C ILE A 51 5.14 -10.06 18.41
N SER A 52 5.44 -11.33 18.71
CA SER A 52 5.13 -11.95 20.00
C SER A 52 6.04 -11.47 21.14
N SER A 53 7.15 -10.78 20.83
CA SER A 53 8.15 -10.32 21.79
C SER A 53 7.95 -8.87 22.24
N ILE A 54 7.12 -8.11 21.53
CA ILE A 54 6.79 -6.71 21.80
C ILE A 54 5.36 -6.58 22.35
N ASP A 55 4.98 -5.38 22.79
CA ASP A 55 3.61 -5.15 23.24
C ASP A 55 2.61 -5.12 22.07
N ALA A 56 1.31 -5.24 22.38
CA ALA A 56 0.28 -5.36 21.36
C ALA A 56 0.10 -4.07 20.54
N GLU A 57 0.29 -2.91 21.15
CA GLU A 57 0.13 -1.61 20.47
C GLU A 57 1.29 -1.36 19.50
N GLU A 58 2.53 -1.66 19.90
CA GLU A 58 3.71 -1.63 19.03
C GLU A 58 3.62 -2.68 17.92
N ALA A 59 3.09 -3.87 18.23
CA ALA A 59 2.86 -4.92 17.24
C ALA A 59 1.91 -4.46 16.12
N ASP A 60 0.78 -3.84 16.45
CA ASP A 60 -0.19 -3.37 15.46
C ASP A 60 0.44 -2.32 14.53
N VAL A 61 1.16 -1.34 15.10
CA VAL A 61 1.88 -0.31 14.33
C VAL A 61 2.93 -0.94 13.42
N PHE A 62 3.74 -1.86 13.94
CA PHE A 62 4.76 -2.56 13.17
C PHE A 62 4.15 -3.35 12.00
N ILE A 63 3.04 -4.06 12.25
CA ILE A 63 2.36 -4.87 11.23
C ILE A 63 1.86 -3.98 10.09
N ASP A 64 1.26 -2.84 10.40
CA ASP A 64 0.73 -1.92 9.39
C ASP A 64 1.85 -1.29 8.56
N ASP A 65 2.92 -0.81 9.21
CA ASP A 65 4.09 -0.27 8.52
C ASP A 65 4.79 -1.32 7.64
N TRP A 66 4.94 -2.54 8.16
CA TRP A 66 5.55 -3.64 7.43
C TRP A 66 4.72 -4.00 6.18
N LYS A 67 3.39 -4.11 6.32
CA LYS A 67 2.48 -4.37 5.19
C LYS A 67 2.56 -3.28 4.15
N ARG A 68 2.50 -2.00 4.56
CA ARG A 68 2.61 -0.86 3.64
C ARG A 68 3.92 -0.89 2.87
N SER A 69 5.02 -1.25 3.54
CA SER A 69 6.32 -1.43 2.90
C SER A 69 6.33 -2.57 1.85
N GLN A 70 5.68 -3.70 2.14
CA GLN A 70 5.56 -4.77 1.14
C GLN A 70 4.71 -4.34 -0.05
N VAL A 71 3.60 -3.63 0.17
CA VAL A 71 2.77 -3.08 -0.92
C VAL A 71 3.61 -2.13 -1.79
N ALA A 72 4.30 -1.16 -1.17
CA ALA A 72 5.14 -0.20 -1.88
C ALA A 72 6.20 -0.89 -2.76
N LYS A 73 6.89 -1.91 -2.22
CA LYS A 73 7.89 -2.69 -2.97
C LYS A 73 7.30 -3.38 -4.20
N VAL A 74 6.15 -4.02 -4.05
CA VAL A 74 5.48 -4.70 -5.18
C VAL A 74 5.04 -3.68 -6.21
N LEU A 75 4.48 -2.55 -5.80
CA LEU A 75 4.04 -1.50 -6.72
C LEU A 75 5.23 -0.89 -7.49
N LEU A 76 6.33 -0.54 -6.82
CA LEU A 76 7.54 -0.01 -7.47
C LEU A 76 8.18 -0.99 -8.45
N ALA A 77 8.08 -2.30 -8.19
CA ALA A 77 8.61 -3.32 -9.08
C ALA A 77 7.73 -3.55 -10.33
N ASN A 78 6.44 -3.21 -10.27
CA ASN A 78 5.47 -3.56 -11.32
C ASN A 78 4.92 -2.36 -12.10
N PHE A 79 5.16 -1.13 -11.66
CA PHE A 79 4.62 0.08 -12.28
C PHE A 79 5.71 1.11 -12.52
N ASP A 80 5.66 1.74 -13.70
CA ASP A 80 6.62 2.77 -14.11
C ASP A 80 6.29 4.13 -13.49
N THR A 81 5.00 4.37 -13.22
CA THR A 81 4.53 5.66 -12.74
C THR A 81 3.23 5.52 -11.97
N PHE A 82 3.05 6.39 -10.99
CA PHE A 82 1.87 6.49 -10.15
C PHE A 82 1.11 7.78 -10.46
N ILE A 83 -0.22 7.69 -10.38
CA ILE A 83 -1.10 8.82 -10.59
C ILE A 83 -2.11 8.86 -9.46
N VAL A 84 -2.25 10.03 -8.88
CA VAL A 84 -3.38 10.35 -8.02
C VAL A 84 -4.24 11.38 -8.73
N THR A 85 -5.50 11.01 -8.99
CA THR A 85 -6.49 11.88 -9.61
C THR A 85 -7.72 11.95 -8.74
N LYS A 86 -8.01 13.14 -8.20
CA LYS A 86 -9.11 13.38 -7.26
C LYS A 86 -8.99 12.48 -6.02
N ASN A 87 -9.82 11.45 -5.94
CA ASN A 87 -9.92 10.51 -4.85
C ASN A 87 -9.51 9.09 -5.26
N THR A 88 -8.83 8.94 -6.41
CA THR A 88 -8.38 7.65 -6.93
C THR A 88 -6.86 7.63 -7.04
N PHE A 89 -6.28 6.54 -6.56
CA PHE A 89 -4.88 6.22 -6.73
C PHE A 89 -4.73 5.06 -7.72
N SER A 90 -3.91 5.24 -8.75
CA SER A 90 -3.63 4.26 -9.80
C SER A 90 -2.14 4.22 -10.16
N GLY A 91 -1.74 3.14 -10.84
CA GLY A 91 -0.41 2.95 -11.40
C GLY A 91 -0.47 2.69 -12.90
N ILE A 92 0.56 3.12 -13.60
CA ILE A 92 0.77 2.93 -15.03
C ILE A 92 1.94 1.96 -15.22
N ASN A 93 1.72 0.94 -16.04
CA ASN A 93 2.75 0.08 -16.61
C ASN A 93 2.58 0.10 -18.13
N GLY A 94 3.54 0.70 -18.84
CA GLY A 94 3.43 0.94 -20.27
C GLY A 94 2.16 1.73 -20.65
N ASN A 95 1.22 1.09 -21.36
CA ASN A 95 -0.05 1.69 -21.79
C ASN A 95 -1.26 1.27 -20.93
N SER A 96 -1.04 0.54 -19.85
CA SER A 96 -2.10 0.01 -18.98
C SER A 96 -2.14 0.78 -17.67
N GLU A 97 -3.32 1.28 -17.31
CA GLU A 97 -3.60 1.86 -16.00
C GLU A 97 -4.30 0.84 -15.10
N THR A 98 -3.81 0.67 -13.88
CA THR A 98 -4.40 -0.19 -12.85
C THR A 98 -4.80 0.65 -11.65
N GLN A 99 -6.06 0.55 -11.21
CA GLN A 99 -6.55 1.25 -10.03
C GLN A 99 -6.17 0.49 -8.76
N PHE A 100 -5.77 1.24 -7.73
CA PHE A 100 -5.30 0.69 -6.45
C PHE A 100 -6.27 0.99 -5.33
N TYR A 101 -6.66 2.25 -5.14
CA TYR A 101 -7.56 2.67 -4.07
C TYR A 101 -8.52 3.77 -4.53
N ILE A 102 -9.67 3.87 -3.86
CA ILE A 102 -10.58 5.01 -3.95
C ILE A 102 -11.02 5.46 -2.55
N ILE A 103 -10.98 6.76 -2.30
CA ILE A 103 -11.52 7.36 -1.06
C ILE A 103 -12.92 7.89 -1.37
N ASP A 104 -13.96 7.26 -0.85
CA ASP A 104 -15.32 7.81 -0.92
C ASP A 104 -15.47 8.93 0.13
N LEU A 105 -15.35 10.17 -0.33
CA LEU A 105 -15.71 11.36 0.45
C LEU A 105 -17.23 11.54 0.31
N PHE A 106 -18.00 10.97 1.23
CA PHE A 106 -19.43 11.26 1.39
C PHE A 106 -19.65 12.68 1.93
#